data_AF-A0A0C7G716-F1
#
_entry.id   AF-A0A0C7G716-F1
#
_cell.length_a   1.000
_cell.length_b   1.000
_cell.length_c   1.000
_cell.angle_alpha   90.00
_cell.angle_beta   90.00
_cell.angle_gamma   90.00
#
_symmetry.space_group_name_H-M   'P 1'
#
loop_
_entity.id
_entity.type
_entity.pdbx_description
1 polymer ?
#
loop_
_entity_poly.entity_id
_entity_poly.type
_entity_poly.pdbx_seq_one_letter_code
_entity_poly.pdbx_strand_id
1 'polypeptide(L)'
;MFGLIIGVGFIILGISYINLAFKLKRTKDMKLVKNNMVKIEKIKDKEGYINFNFRISLTIGIIEVLYGIISLLAKYNESFNDVALIMNIITIFAIFGYIYKIMVKAPKFQE
;
A
#
# COMPACT_ATOMS: atom_id res chain seq x y z
N MET A 1 -2.94 16.65 -18.76
CA MET A 1 -1.73 15.81 -18.87
C MET A 1 -1.24 15.34 -17.49
N PHE A 2 -1.13 16.25 -16.51
CA PHE A 2 -0.69 15.94 -15.13
C PHE A 2 -1.54 14.88 -14.39
N GLY A 3 -2.88 14.99 -14.41
CA GLY A 3 -3.75 13.99 -13.77
C GLY A 3 -3.67 12.58 -14.38
N LEU A 4 -3.29 12.48 -15.66
CA LEU A 4 -3.11 11.20 -16.36
C LEU A 4 -1.82 10.51 -15.90
N ILE A 5 -0.73 11.28 -15.79
CA ILE A 5 0.56 10.82 -15.29
C ILE A 5 0.41 10.34 -13.84
N ILE A 6 -0.31 11.12 -13.01
CA ILE A 6 -0.59 10.76 -11.62
C ILE A 6 -1.41 9.46 -11.55
N GLY A 7 -2.50 9.36 -12.32
CA GLY A 7 -3.36 8.17 -12.32
C GLY A 7 -2.60 6.90 -12.72
N VAL A 8 -1.80 6.96 -13.79
CA VAL A 8 -0.94 5.83 -14.22
C VAL A 8 0.12 5.51 -13.16
N GLY A 9 0.72 6.53 -12.55
CA GLY A 9 1.69 6.37 -11.47
C GLY A 9 1.12 5.59 -10.28
N PHE A 10 -0.08 5.95 -9.84
CA PHE A 10 -0.77 5.23 -8.76
C PHE A 10 -1.13 3.79 -9.12
N ILE A 11 -1.50 3.51 -10.37
CA ILE A 11 -1.73 2.13 -10.82
C ILE A 11 -0.45 1.30 -10.74
N ILE A 12 0.67 1.84 -11.25
CA ILE A 12 1.96 1.14 -11.25
C ILE A 12 2.44 0.87 -9.82
N LEU A 13 2.36 1.89 -8.94
CA LEU A 13 2.72 1.76 -7.53
C LEU A 13 1.84 0.72 -6.82
N GLY A 14 0.52 0.79 -7.04
CA GLY A 14 -0.41 -0.12 -6.39
C GLY A 14 -0.22 -1.57 -6.82
N ILE A 15 -0.01 -1.82 -8.12
CA ILE A 15 0.34 -3.15 -8.64
C ILE A 15 1.67 -3.63 -8.03
N SER A 16 2.65 -2.75 -7.88
CA SER A 16 3.94 -3.09 -7.28
C SER A 16 3.79 -3.54 -5.81
N TYR A 17 2.95 -2.85 -5.03
CA TYR A 17 2.64 -3.27 -3.66
C TYR A 17 1.90 -4.61 -3.60
N ILE A 18 0.92 -4.83 -4.48
CA ILE A 18 0.19 -6.10 -4.57
C ILE A 18 1.16 -7.24 -4.90
N ASN A 19 2.02 -7.04 -5.90
CA ASN A 19 3.04 -8.02 -6.29
C ASN A 19 4.00 -8.31 -5.15
N LEU A 20 4.45 -7.29 -4.42
CA LEU A 20 5.31 -7.45 -3.25
C LEU A 20 4.61 -8.23 -2.13
N ALA A 21 3.32 -7.95 -1.87
CA ALA A 21 2.53 -8.68 -0.90
C ALA A 21 2.46 -10.17 -1.25
N PHE A 22 2.07 -10.51 -2.48
CA PHE A 22 1.98 -11.91 -2.91
C PHE A 22 3.34 -12.59 -2.90
N LYS A 23 4.40 -11.91 -3.36
CA LYS A 23 5.77 -12.43 -3.32
C LYS A 23 6.19 -12.73 -1.89
N LEU A 24 5.97 -11.80 -0.96
CA LEU A 24 6.26 -11.98 0.47
C LEU A 24 5.52 -13.18 1.06
N LYS A 25 4.22 -13.33 0.77
CA LYS A 25 3.44 -14.45 1.30
C LYS A 25 3.89 -15.80 0.73
N ARG A 26 4.26 -15.84 -0.55
CA ARG A 26 4.72 -17.05 -1.24
C ARG A 26 6.13 -17.47 -0.83
N THR A 27 7.07 -16.54 -0.80
CA THR A 27 8.49 -16.85 -0.51
C THR A 27 8.81 -16.84 0.98
N LYS A 28 7.93 -16.24 1.81
CA LYS A 28 8.19 -15.96 3.22
C LYS A 28 9.49 -15.17 3.46
N ASP A 29 10.00 -14.50 2.43
CA ASP A 29 11.26 -13.76 2.47
C ASP A 29 11.03 -12.37 3.09
N MET A 30 11.32 -12.25 4.38
CA MET A 30 11.19 -10.98 5.12
C MET A 30 12.13 -9.89 4.63
N LYS A 31 13.20 -10.21 3.88
CA LYS A 31 14.10 -9.19 3.30
C LYS A 31 13.42 -8.35 2.23
N LEU A 32 12.29 -8.82 1.69
CA LEU A 32 11.44 -8.05 0.78
C LEU A 32 10.79 -6.84 1.47
N VAL A 33 10.63 -6.89 2.80
CA VAL A 33 10.09 -5.79 3.61
C VAL A 33 11.26 -5.05 4.26
N LYS A 34 11.77 -4.01 3.57
CA LYS A 34 12.77 -3.12 4.16
C LYS A 34 12.08 -2.14 5.12
N ASN A 35 12.05 -2.49 6.40
CA ASN A 35 11.62 -1.59 7.47
C ASN A 35 12.80 -1.28 8.39
N ASN A 36 13.31 -0.06 8.33
CA ASN A 36 14.45 0.37 9.17
C ASN A 36 14.12 0.41 10.67
N MET A 37 12.83 0.42 11.03
CA MET A 37 12.36 0.37 12.42
C MET A 37 12.42 -1.04 13.01
N VAL A 38 12.54 -2.07 12.18
CA VAL A 38 12.48 -3.49 12.60
C VAL A 38 13.67 -4.25 12.05
N LYS A 39 14.53 -4.72 12.96
CA LYS A 39 15.59 -5.69 12.65
C LYS A 39 14.97 -7.07 12.45
N ILE A 40 15.02 -7.59 11.22
CA ILE A 40 14.44 -8.90 10.83
C ILE A 40 14.93 -10.04 11.74
N GLU A 41 16.19 -10.01 12.14
CA GLU A 41 16.82 -11.01 13.01
C GLU A 41 16.22 -11.04 14.43
N LYS A 42 15.65 -9.93 14.90
CA LYS A 42 15.05 -9.80 16.23
C LYS A 42 13.54 -10.05 16.25
N ILE A 43 12.93 -10.39 15.10
CA ILE A 43 11.49 -10.67 15.02
C ILE A 43 11.20 -12.02 15.67
N LYS A 44 10.36 -12.02 16.71
CA LYS A 44 9.91 -13.23 17.41
C LYS A 44 8.80 -13.94 16.63
N ASP A 45 7.73 -13.22 16.30
CA ASP A 45 6.62 -13.73 15.51
C ASP A 45 6.79 -13.41 14.02
N LYS A 46 7.51 -14.29 13.32
CA LYS A 46 7.80 -14.14 11.89
C LYS A 46 6.55 -14.28 11.01
N GLU A 47 5.66 -15.21 11.36
CA GLU A 47 4.46 -15.46 10.57
C GLU A 47 3.43 -14.35 10.72
N GLY A 48 3.23 -13.84 11.94
CA GLY A 48 2.43 -12.66 12.19
C GLY A 48 2.99 -11.43 11.49
N TYR A 49 4.32 -11.23 11.51
CA TYR A 49 4.96 -10.12 10.80
C TYR A 49 4.76 -10.20 9.27
N ILE A 50 4.89 -11.39 8.68
CA ILE A 50 4.63 -11.61 7.26
C ILE A 50 3.17 -11.34 6.93
N ASN A 51 2.23 -11.87 7.73
CA ASN A 51 0.80 -11.65 7.52
C ASN A 51 0.39 -10.19 7.71
N PHE A 52 1.03 -9.49 8.65
CA PHE A 52 0.85 -8.06 8.88
C PHE A 52 1.25 -7.25 7.65
N ASN A 53 2.47 -7.46 7.14
CA ASN A 53 2.96 -6.75 5.95
C ASN A 53 2.16 -7.13 4.69
N PHE A 54 1.82 -8.41 4.53
CA PHE A 54 0.97 -8.86 3.43
C PHE A 54 -0.36 -8.11 3.39
N ARG A 55 -1.08 -8.06 4.52
CA ARG A 55 -2.39 -7.38 4.59
C ARG A 55 -2.26 -5.91 4.25
N ILE A 56 -1.25 -5.24 4.81
CA ILE A 56 -1.06 -3.81 4.64
C ILE A 56 -0.70 -3.46 3.19
N SER A 57 0.32 -4.13 2.62
CA SER A 57 0.73 -3.88 1.23
C SER A 57 -0.39 -4.19 0.24
N LEU A 58 -1.16 -5.26 0.48
CA LEU A 58 -2.32 -5.59 -0.35
C LEU A 58 -3.40 -4.50 -0.27
N THR A 59 -3.75 -4.06 0.94
CA THR A 59 -4.78 -3.01 1.14
C THR A 59 -4.39 -1.70 0.45
N ILE A 60 -3.14 -1.23 0.65
CA ILE A 60 -2.67 0.02 0.03
C ILE A 60 -2.62 -0.11 -1.48
N GLY A 61 -2.09 -1.24 -1.98
CA GLY A 61 -2.00 -1.44 -3.41
C GLY A 61 -3.35 -1.45 -4.10
N ILE A 62 -4.38 -2.04 -3.48
CA ILE A 62 -5.76 -1.98 -4.00
C ILE A 62 -6.28 -0.55 -4.01
N ILE A 63 -6.10 0.22 -2.93
CA ILE A 63 -6.57 1.61 -2.83
C ILE A 63 -5.89 2.47 -3.90
N GLU A 64 -4.59 2.34 -4.08
CA GLU A 64 -3.82 3.09 -5.09
C GLU A 64 -4.26 2.75 -6.52
N VAL A 65 -4.47 1.46 -6.84
CA VAL A 65 -4.99 1.04 -8.15
C VAL A 65 -6.38 1.63 -8.39
N LEU A 66 -7.29 1.52 -7.41
CA LEU A 66 -8.65 2.06 -7.54
C LEU A 66 -8.63 3.57 -7.76
N TYR A 67 -7.85 4.30 -6.96
CA TYR A 67 -7.70 5.74 -7.12
C TYR A 67 -7.13 6.11 -8.48
N GLY A 68 -6.10 5.39 -8.94
CA GLY A 68 -5.50 5.62 -10.26
C GLY A 68 -6.50 5.38 -11.41
N ILE A 69 -7.29 4.30 -11.36
CA ILE A 69 -8.35 4.03 -12.34
C ILE A 69 -9.41 5.13 -12.33
N ILE A 70 -9.91 5.51 -11.15
CA ILE A 70 -10.95 6.54 -11.00
C ILE A 70 -10.43 7.90 -11.50
N SER A 71 -9.17 8.23 -11.20
CA SER A 71 -8.52 9.45 -11.69
C SER A 71 -8.41 9.48 -13.23
N LEU A 72 -8.17 8.33 -13.85
CA LEU A 72 -8.19 8.22 -15.32
C LEU A 72 -9.61 8.39 -15.87
N LEU A 73 -10.62 7.77 -15.25
CA LEU A 73 -12.02 7.89 -15.67
C LEU A 73 -12.54 9.33 -15.55
N ALA A 74 -12.17 10.05 -14.49
CA ALA A 74 -12.51 11.46 -14.28
C ALA A 74 -12.04 12.38 -15.41
N LYS A 75 -10.97 12.02 -16.11
CA LYS A 75 -10.52 12.74 -17.31
C LYS A 75 -11.53 12.64 -18.46
N TYR A 76 -12.20 11.50 -18.60
CA TYR A 76 -13.09 11.21 -19.73
C TYR A 76 -14.57 11.46 -19.40
N ASN A 77 -14.92 11.53 -18.12
CA ASN A 77 -16.28 11.77 -17.66
C ASN A 77 -16.26 12.53 -16.33
N GLU A 78 -16.78 13.76 -16.37
CA GLU A 78 -16.82 14.67 -15.22
C GLU A 78 -17.63 14.14 -14.03
N SER A 79 -18.55 13.20 -14.25
CA SER A 79 -19.31 12.54 -13.17
C SER A 79 -18.40 11.79 -12.18
N PHE A 80 -17.17 11.46 -12.59
CA PHE A 80 -16.18 10.82 -11.72
C PHE A 80 -15.32 11.82 -10.95
N ASN A 81 -15.46 13.14 -11.14
CA ASN A 81 -14.65 14.14 -10.44
C ASN A 81 -14.88 14.09 -8.91
N ASP A 82 -16.14 14.06 -8.48
CA ASP A 82 -16.48 13.97 -7.05
C ASP A 82 -16.01 12.64 -6.45
N VAL A 83 -16.13 11.55 -7.22
CA VAL A 83 -15.64 10.22 -6.83
C VAL A 83 -14.12 10.22 -6.68
N ALA A 84 -13.40 10.87 -7.61
CA ALA A 84 -11.95 11.01 -7.55
C ALA A 84 -11.51 11.83 -6.33
N LEU A 85 -12.22 12.92 -5.99
CA LEU A 85 -11.96 13.71 -4.80
C LEU A 85 -12.13 12.90 -3.50
N ILE A 86 -13.24 12.14 -3.39
CA ILE A 86 -13.47 11.25 -2.24
C ILE A 86 -12.36 10.20 -2.14
N MET A 87 -12.00 9.58 -3.25
CA MET A 87 -10.95 8.56 -3.29
C MET A 87 -9.57 9.13 -2.97
N ASN A 88 -9.28 10.37 -3.35
CA ASN A 88 -8.06 11.05 -2.96
C ASN A 88 -7.95 11.17 -1.42
N ILE A 89 -9.04 11.61 -0.77
CA ILE A 89 -9.11 11.70 0.69
C ILE A 89 -8.88 10.32 1.34
N ILE A 90 -9.56 9.27 0.83
CA ILE A 90 -9.38 7.89 1.31
C ILE A 90 -7.93 7.44 1.17
N THR A 91 -7.30 7.75 0.03
CA THR A 91 -5.90 7.38 -0.27
C THR A 91 -4.94 8.07 0.70
N ILE A 92 -5.14 9.35 0.99
CA ILE A 92 -4.36 10.11 1.97
C ILE A 92 -4.48 9.46 3.36
N PHE A 93 -5.68 9.16 3.83
CA PHE A 93 -5.87 8.48 5.12
C PHE A 93 -5.27 7.08 5.15
N ALA A 94 -5.32 6.34 4.04
CA ALA A 94 -4.69 5.03 3.93
C ALA A 94 -3.16 5.12 4.07
N ILE A 95 -2.52 6.14 3.47
CA ILE A 95 -1.08 6.40 3.61
C ILE A 95 -0.74 6.73 5.07
N PHE A 96 -1.52 7.57 5.74
CA PHE A 96 -1.28 7.86 7.17
C PHE A 96 -1.45 6.60 8.03
N GLY A 97 -2.50 5.83 7.79
CA GLY A 97 -2.72 4.55 8.47
C GLY A 97 -1.60 3.55 8.22
N TYR A 98 -1.03 3.54 7.02
CA TYR A 98 0.13 2.72 6.68
C TYR A 98 1.37 3.09 7.48
N ILE A 99 1.74 4.38 7.46
CA ILE A 99 2.90 4.91 8.16
C ILE A 99 2.78 4.60 9.65
N TYR A 100 1.60 4.86 10.24
CA TYR A 100 1.32 4.53 11.64
C TYR A 100 1.52 3.03 11.93
N LYS A 101 0.98 2.13 11.10
CA LYS A 101 1.16 0.69 11.27
C LYS A 101 2.64 0.30 11.22
N ILE A 102 3.41 0.83 10.27
CA ILE A 102 4.84 0.53 10.15
C ILE A 102 5.64 1.07 11.35
N MET A 103 5.39 2.30 11.78
CA MET A 103 6.18 2.94 12.82
C MET A 103 5.83 2.43 14.23
N VAL A 104 4.55 2.15 14.49
CA VAL A 104 4.06 1.88 15.86
C VAL A 104 3.70 0.42 16.09
N LYS A 105 3.15 -0.26 15.07
CA LYS A 105 2.73 -1.68 15.22
C LYS A 105 3.82 -2.67 14.81
N ALA A 106 4.65 -2.33 13.83
CA ALA A 106 5.69 -3.24 13.36
C ALA A 106 6.80 -3.54 14.41
N PRO A 107 7.25 -2.58 15.26
CA PRO A 107 8.24 -2.88 16.31
C PRO A 107 7.77 -3.90 17.34
N LYS A 108 6.46 -4.02 17.58
CA LYS A 108 5.88 -4.97 18.54
C LYS A 108 6.13 -6.45 18.18
N PHE A 109 6.53 -6.73 16.96
CA PHE A 109 6.93 -8.09 16.55
C PHE A 109 8.35 -8.47 17.04
N GLN A 110 9.10 -7.51 17.60
CA GLN A 110 10.42 -7.73 18.20
C GLN A 110 10.38 -7.85 19.73
N GLU A 111 9.32 -7.33 20.35
CA GLU A 111 9.04 -7.39 21.80
C GLU A 111 8.60 -8.79 22.22
#